data_AF-A0A2I0IIH4-F1
#
_entry.id   AF-A0A2I0IIH4-F1
#
_cell.length_a   1.000
_cell.length_b   1.000
_cell.length_c   1.000
_cell.angle_alpha   90.00
_cell.angle_beta   90.00
_cell.angle_gamma   90.00
#
_symmetry.space_group_name_H-M   'P 1'
#
loop_
_entity.id
_entity.type
_entity.pdbx_description
1 polymer ?
#
loop_
_entity_poly.entity_id
_entity_poly.type
_entity_poly.pdbx_seq_one_letter_code
_entity_poly.pdbx_strand_id
1 'polypeptide(L)' 'MEAYKNPNTPIEYRVRDLIGRMSLKEKIGQMTMTGKGSLTPTALRDGSVVVVLESPRSSPPHSLSPA' A
#
# COMPACT_ATOMS: atom_id res chain seq x y z
N MET A 1 -21.88 -8.84 8.63
CA MET A 1 -21.04 -7.65 8.96
C MET A 1 -19.59 -7.97 8.62
N GLU A 2 -18.84 -6.98 8.15
CA GLU A 2 -17.42 -7.13 7.84
C GLU A 2 -16.62 -6.77 9.09
N ALA A 3 -16.11 -7.78 9.80
CA ALA A 3 -15.40 -7.57 11.06
C ALA A 3 -14.11 -6.76 10.83
N TYR A 4 -13.43 -6.94 9.71
CA TYR A 4 -12.20 -6.19 9.39
C TYR A 4 -12.37 -4.67 9.35
N LYS A 5 -13.58 -4.17 9.00
CA LYS A 5 -13.91 -2.74 8.96
C LYS A 5 -14.30 -2.13 10.30
N ASN A 6 -14.64 -2.95 11.30
CA ASN A 6 -15.06 -2.44 12.60
C ASN A 6 -13.84 -2.08 13.47
N PRO A 7 -13.63 -0.81 13.85
CA PRO A 7 -12.49 -0.43 14.68
C PRO A 7 -12.60 -0.93 16.13
N ASN A 8 -13.80 -1.29 16.61
CA ASN A 8 -14.03 -1.78 17.97
C ASN A 8 -13.77 -3.29 18.12
N THR A 9 -13.55 -4.01 17.01
CA THR A 9 -13.26 -5.45 17.04
C THR A 9 -11.76 -5.66 17.31
N PRO A 10 -11.35 -6.68 18.11
CA PRO A 10 -9.93 -6.93 18.35
C PRO A 10 -9.17 -7.19 17.06
N ILE A 11 -7.90 -6.78 17.03
CA ILE A 11 -7.11 -6.75 15.79
C ILE A 11 -6.94 -8.14 15.18
N GLU A 12 -6.79 -9.17 15.99
CA GLU A 12 -6.62 -10.56 15.54
C GLU A 12 -7.85 -11.04 14.77
N TYR A 13 -9.05 -10.65 15.21
CA TYR A 13 -10.30 -10.98 14.52
C TYR A 13 -10.43 -10.20 13.22
N ARG A 14 -10.02 -8.93 13.19
CA ARG A 14 -10.02 -8.10 11.98
C ARG A 14 -9.07 -8.64 10.92
N VAL A 15 -7.87 -9.04 11.35
CA VAL A 15 -6.84 -9.63 10.47
C VAL A 15 -7.32 -10.98 9.92
N ARG A 16 -7.89 -11.85 10.77
CA ARG A 16 -8.43 -13.15 10.32
C ARG A 16 -9.57 -12.99 9.32
N ASP A 17 -10.52 -12.09 9.57
CA ASP A 17 -11.64 -11.83 8.66
C ASP A 17 -11.14 -11.20 7.34
N LEU A 18 -10.14 -10.33 7.38
CA LEU A 18 -9.53 -9.75 6.17
C LEU A 18 -8.81 -10.81 5.32
N ILE A 19 -7.87 -11.56 5.91
CA ILE A 19 -7.06 -12.57 5.19
C ILE A 19 -7.95 -13.70 4.66
N GLY A 20 -9.02 -14.05 5.38
CA GLY A 20 -10.00 -15.05 4.95
C GLY A 20 -10.80 -14.64 3.71
N ARG A 21 -10.94 -13.33 3.45
CA ARG A 21 -11.67 -12.79 2.30
C ARG A 21 -10.78 -12.43 1.11
N MET A 22 -9.46 -12.32 1.32
CA MET A 22 -8.51 -12.00 0.26
C MET A 22 -8.25 -13.20 -0.66
N SER A 23 -8.29 -12.95 -1.95
CA SER A 23 -7.77 -13.83 -2.99
C SER A 23 -6.24 -13.95 -2.91
N LEU A 24 -5.67 -14.98 -3.54
CA LEU A 24 -4.22 -15.17 -3.61
C LEU A 24 -3.52 -13.97 -4.28
N LYS A 25 -4.14 -13.40 -5.33
CA LYS A 25 -3.61 -12.20 -6.03
C LYS A 25 -3.51 -11.01 -5.09
N GLU A 26 -4.52 -10.77 -4.26
CA GLU A 26 -4.52 -9.68 -3.29
C GLU A 26 -3.47 -9.88 -2.20
N LYS A 27 -3.28 -11.12 -1.73
CA LYS A 27 -2.22 -11.47 -0.77
C LYS A 27 -0.83 -11.21 -1.34
N ILE A 28 -0.58 -11.63 -2.59
CA ILE A 28 0.69 -11.38 -3.28
C ILE A 28 0.91 -9.87 -3.49
N GLY A 29 -0.14 -9.13 -3.86
CA GLY A 29 -0.08 -7.68 -3.99
C GLY A 29 0.38 -7.03 -2.68
N GLN A 30 -0.17 -7.48 -1.55
CA GLN A 30 0.19 -6.95 -0.23
C GLN A 30 1.62 -7.29 0.21
N MET A 31 2.29 -8.24 -0.43
CA MET A 31 3.71 -8.56 -0.19
C MET A 31 4.66 -7.86 -1.17
N THR A 32 4.11 -7.14 -2.15
CA THR A 32 4.89 -6.50 -3.22
C THR A 32 5.21 -5.05 -2.87
N MET A 33 6.50 -4.72 -2.86
CA MET A 33 7.00 -3.34 -2.69
C MET A 33 7.34 -2.75 -4.06
N THR A 34 6.62 -1.71 -4.48
CA THR A 34 6.83 -1.08 -5.81
C THR A 34 7.45 0.31 -5.65
N GLY A 35 8.44 0.62 -6.47
CA GLY A 35 9.02 1.97 -6.53
C GLY A 35 8.07 2.97 -7.19
N LYS A 36 8.01 4.20 -6.66
CA LYS A 36 7.09 5.28 -7.10
C LYS A 36 7.08 5.51 -8.63
N GLY A 37 8.20 5.27 -9.32
CA GLY A 37 8.33 5.42 -10.78
C GLY A 37 7.59 4.39 -11.64
N SER A 38 7.11 3.27 -11.07
CA SER A 38 6.39 2.21 -11.79
C SER A 38 4.88 2.18 -11.47
N LEU A 39 4.38 3.14 -10.70
CA LEU A 39 2.99 3.17 -10.25
C LEU A 39 2.10 3.83 -11.31
N THR A 40 1.32 3.01 -12.02
CA THR A 40 0.17 3.51 -12.78
C THR A 40 -1.09 3.38 -11.92
N PRO A 41 -2.10 4.27 -12.08
CA PRO A 41 -3.37 4.16 -11.37
C PRO A 41 -4.07 2.80 -11.60
N THR A 42 -3.84 2.20 -12.76
CA THR A 42 -4.29 0.85 -13.13
C THR A 42 -3.56 -0.22 -12.30
N ALA A 43 -2.24 -0.13 -12.17
CA ALA A 43 -1.46 -1.05 -11.33
C ALA A 43 -1.84 -0.98 -9.84
N LEU A 44 -2.30 0.17 -9.35
CA LEU A 44 -2.78 0.35 -7.97
C LEU A 44 -4.19 -0.21 -7.74
N ARG A 45 -5.02 -0.24 -8.78
CA ARG A 45 -6.36 -0.84 -8.75
C ARG A 45 -6.31 -2.36 -8.90
N ASP A 46 -5.44 -2.85 -9.78
CA ASP A 46 -5.37 -4.27 -10.13
C ASP A 46 -4.37 -5.07 -9.27
N GLY A 47 -3.31 -4.41 -8.82
CA GLY A 47 -2.36 -4.93 -7.85
C GLY A 47 -2.64 -4.29 -6.51
N SER A 48 -2.93 -5.09 -5.49
CA SER A 48 -3.10 -4.63 -4.11
C SER A 48 -1.76 -4.16 -3.51
N VAL A 49 -1.12 -3.17 -4.12
CA VAL A 49 0.20 -2.66 -3.74
C VAL A 49 0.11 -2.08 -2.32
N VAL A 50 0.95 -2.60 -1.41
CA VAL A 50 0.91 -2.22 0.01
C VAL A 50 1.76 -1.00 0.34
N VAL A 51 2.89 -0.82 -0.36
CA VAL A 51 3.90 0.16 0.03
C VAL A 51 4.50 0.79 -1.22
N VAL A 52 4.55 2.12 -1.19
CA VAL A 52 5.24 2.96 -2.16
C VAL A 52 6.51 3.47 -1.48
N LEU A 53 7.67 3.08 -2.01
CA LEU A 53 8.93 3.62 -1.53
C LEU A 53 9.24 4.92 -2.28
N GLU A 54 9.33 6.03 -1.54
CA GLU A 54 9.89 7.27 -2.06
C GLU A 54 11.42 7.21 -1.97
N SER A 55 12.10 7.18 -3.11
CA SER A 55 13.54 7.30 -3.13
C SER A 55 13.95 8.74 -2.80
N PRO A 56 14.93 8.99 -1.91
CA PRO A 56 15.35 10.34 -1.51
C PRO A 56 15.87 11.21 -2.66
N ARG A 57 16.21 10.61 -3.81
CA ARG A 57 16.66 11.30 -5.03
C ARG A 57 15.53 11.86 -5.91
N SER A 58 14.27 11.62 -5.55
CA SER A 58 13.10 12.03 -6.36
C SER A 58 12.49 13.37 -5.95
N SER A 59 13.00 14.00 -4.88
CA SER A 59 12.64 15.37 -4.53
C SER A 59 13.39 16.33 -5.47
N PRO A 60 12.73 17.35 -6.06
CA PRO A 60 13.45 18.37 -6.82
C PRO A 60 14.47 19.02 -5.87
N PRO A 61 15.70 19.33 -6.34
CA PRO A 61 16.65 20.04 -5.52
C PRO A 61 15.98 21.34 -5.07
N HIS A 62 15.88 21.54 -3.75
CA HIS A 62 15.56 22.86 -3.21
C HIS A 62 16.53 23.83 -3.87
N SER A 63 16.01 24.75 -4.69
CA SER A 63 16.80 25.83 -5.27
C SER A 63 17.44 26.59 -4.11
N LEU A 64 18.73 26.35 -3.89
CA LEU A 64 19.55 27.25 -3.09
C LEU A 64 19.52 28.58 -3.84
N SER A 65 18.73 29.54 -3.33
CA SER A 65 18.84 30.93 -3.79
C SER A 65 20.25 31.40 -3.45
N PRO A 66 21.03 31.93 -4.41
CA PRO A 66 22.34 32.46 -4.11
C PRO A 66 22.18 33.70 -3.22
N ALA A 67 22.93 33.72 -2.11
CA ALA A 67 23.14 34.89 -1.26
C ALA A 67 24.18 35.82 -1.88
#